data_AF-A0A4T0A834-F1
#
_entry.id   AF-A0A4T0A834-F1
#
_cell.length_a   1.000
_cell.length_b   1.000
_cell.length_c   1.000
_cell.angle_alpha   90.00
_cell.angle_beta   90.00
_cell.angle_gamma   90.00
#
_symmetry.space_group_name_H-M   'P 1'
#
loop_
_entity.id
_entity.type
_entity.pdbx_description
1 polymer ?
#
loop_
_entity_poly.entity_id
_entity_poly.type
_entity_poly.pdbx_seq_one_letter_code
_entity_poly.pdbx_strand_id
1 'polypeptide(L)'
;DWKWWHRQVPSKLKQLAEDGYLLAILSNQAGISMKSDSKTVKSDKKRLVDFKQRVKGVLTQLDLPIVLYAATDKDKFRKPRSGMWDKLLEAQGLTQEGDVDLQACYFVGDAGGRTASTGGIKADFSCSDRDLASNIRINFMTPEEFFLDDEPRPFARAFDPSKHVSPLLTSKTDASPIAFTRKNDPELVIFCGSPGAGKSTWFQQHLKPLGYERVNQDLLKSRDRCLKVAREFLEDGKSVAVDNTNADLKAREYWTSLANSLEIPIRCVHFTAPAKLCEHNDAYRAIGGLLHGMNPESRIMLPRQAFTGFAGRYVPPTLDEGFVDITKVEFEFSGTEEQKTAWSKFWV
;
A
#
# COMPACT_ATOMS: atom_id res chain seq x y z
N ASP A 1 -14.68 -14.60 25.87
CA ASP A 1 -15.57 -13.64 26.53
C ASP A 1 -15.55 -12.31 25.82
N TRP A 2 -16.70 -11.63 25.78
CA TRP A 2 -16.89 -10.29 25.25
C TRP A 2 -17.87 -9.55 26.17
N LYS A 3 -17.80 -8.22 26.18
CA LYS A 3 -18.77 -7.35 26.86
C LYS A 3 -19.03 -6.13 25.99
N TRP A 4 -20.18 -5.47 26.18
CA TRP A 4 -20.40 -4.17 25.58
C TRP A 4 -19.33 -3.18 26.02
N TRP A 5 -18.80 -2.43 25.07
CA TRP A 5 -17.84 -1.37 25.34
C TRP A 5 -18.46 -0.29 26.24
N HIS A 6 -19.70 0.12 25.92
CA HIS A 6 -20.50 1.01 26.75
C HIS A 6 -21.97 0.56 26.78
N ARG A 7 -22.69 0.87 27.87
CA ARG A 7 -24.09 0.45 28.08
C ARG A 7 -25.07 1.07 27.09
N GLN A 8 -24.73 2.21 26.50
CA GLN A 8 -25.58 2.92 25.52
C GLN A 8 -25.50 2.34 24.10
N VAL A 9 -24.53 1.47 23.81
CA VAL A 9 -24.35 0.93 22.45
C VAL A 9 -25.62 0.25 21.93
N PRO A 10 -26.26 -0.69 22.67
CA PRO A 10 -27.46 -1.35 22.16
C PRO A 10 -28.64 -0.38 21.94
N SER A 11 -28.87 0.55 22.87
CA SER A 11 -30.00 1.49 22.77
C SER A 11 -29.83 2.46 21.59
N LYS A 12 -28.61 2.98 21.38
CA LYS A 12 -28.33 3.89 20.26
C LYS A 12 -28.49 3.17 18.91
N LEU A 13 -28.01 1.93 18.79
CA LEU A 13 -28.18 1.15 17.54
C LEU A 13 -29.65 0.86 17.23
N LYS A 14 -30.48 0.58 18.24
CA LYS A 14 -31.93 0.39 18.05
C LYS A 14 -32.61 1.66 17.56
N GLN A 15 -32.27 2.81 18.16
CA GLN A 15 -32.77 4.10 17.70
C GLN A 15 -32.40 4.36 16.24
N LEU A 16 -31.16 4.11 15.83
CA LEU A 16 -30.76 4.30 14.43
C LEU A 16 -31.54 3.42 13.45
N ALA A 17 -31.83 2.18 13.83
CA ALA A 17 -32.66 1.30 13.02
C ALA A 17 -34.10 1.84 12.89
N GLU A 18 -34.66 2.40 13.97
CA GLU A 18 -35.97 3.07 13.97
C GLU A 18 -35.96 4.34 13.11
N ASP A 19 -34.86 5.07 13.11
CA ASP A 19 -34.62 6.26 12.28
C ASP A 19 -34.37 5.90 10.79
N GLY A 20 -34.39 4.60 10.44
CA GLY A 20 -34.28 4.12 9.05
C GLY A 20 -32.86 3.88 8.55
N TYR A 21 -31.85 3.91 9.42
CA TYR A 21 -30.48 3.60 9.03
C TYR A 21 -30.29 2.11 8.75
N LEU A 22 -29.57 1.81 7.67
CA LEU A 22 -28.99 0.49 7.47
C LEU A 22 -27.79 0.32 8.41
N LEU A 23 -27.80 -0.77 9.20
CA LEU A 23 -26.72 -1.08 10.13
C LEU A 23 -25.81 -2.19 9.59
N ALA A 24 -24.51 -1.90 9.51
CA ALA A 24 -23.50 -2.86 9.08
C ALA A 24 -22.25 -2.83 9.97
N ILE A 25 -21.60 -3.99 10.10
CA ILE A 25 -20.32 -4.14 10.81
C ILE A 25 -19.24 -4.53 9.80
N LEU A 26 -18.22 -3.68 9.64
CA LEU A 26 -17.08 -3.94 8.76
C LEU A 26 -15.81 -4.18 9.60
N SER A 27 -15.31 -5.42 9.62
CA SER A 27 -14.26 -5.84 10.55
C SER A 27 -13.02 -6.44 9.87
N ASN A 28 -11.82 -6.03 10.28
CA ASN A 28 -10.56 -6.64 9.84
C ASN A 28 -10.22 -7.83 10.75
N GLN A 29 -10.19 -9.06 10.23
CA GLN A 29 -10.03 -10.32 10.98
C GLN A 29 -8.86 -11.19 10.47
N ALA A 30 -7.66 -10.61 10.37
CA ALA A 30 -6.47 -11.30 9.86
C ALA A 30 -6.00 -12.51 10.69
N GLY A 31 -6.53 -12.70 11.90
CA GLY A 31 -6.27 -13.88 12.73
C GLY A 31 -7.02 -15.14 12.27
N ILE A 32 -8.02 -14.98 11.40
CA ILE A 32 -8.82 -16.05 10.83
C ILE A 32 -8.32 -16.30 9.40
N SER A 33 -7.76 -17.47 9.14
CA SER A 33 -7.35 -17.88 7.78
C SER A 33 -8.40 -18.83 7.20
N MET A 34 -8.77 -18.60 5.94
CA MET A 34 -9.68 -19.47 5.19
C MET A 34 -8.95 -20.47 4.27
N LYS A 35 -7.61 -20.46 4.29
CA LYS A 35 -6.78 -21.29 3.42
C LYS A 35 -6.76 -22.74 3.92
N SER A 36 -7.04 -23.69 3.03
CA SER A 36 -7.13 -25.13 3.34
C SER A 36 -5.78 -25.83 3.56
N ASP A 37 -4.68 -25.22 3.12
CA ASP A 37 -3.40 -25.92 2.93
C ASP A 37 -2.36 -25.58 4.03
N SER A 38 -2.81 -25.02 5.16
CA SER A 38 -1.90 -24.60 6.23
C SER A 38 -1.67 -25.71 7.26
N LYS A 39 -0.49 -25.71 7.89
CA LYS A 39 -0.23 -26.50 9.12
C LYS A 39 -1.12 -26.06 10.30
N THR A 40 -1.90 -24.98 10.15
CA THR A 40 -2.75 -24.35 11.18
C THR A 40 -4.25 -24.53 10.97
N VAL A 41 -4.69 -25.35 10.00
CA VAL A 41 -6.12 -25.54 9.64
C VAL A 41 -7.02 -25.81 10.84
N LYS A 42 -6.58 -26.64 11.80
CA LYS A 42 -7.37 -26.93 13.01
C LYS A 42 -7.57 -25.69 13.89
N SER A 43 -6.50 -24.92 14.14
CA SER A 43 -6.60 -23.69 14.93
C SER A 43 -7.37 -22.59 14.20
N ASP A 44 -7.25 -22.52 12.87
CA ASP A 44 -7.95 -21.52 12.06
C ASP A 44 -9.46 -21.81 12.04
N LYS A 45 -9.86 -23.08 11.88
CA LYS A 45 -11.26 -23.51 12.01
C LYS A 45 -11.82 -23.17 13.40
N LYS A 46 -11.06 -23.42 14.47
CA LYS A 46 -11.49 -23.06 15.83
C LYS A 46 -11.71 -21.56 15.97
N ARG A 47 -10.77 -20.72 15.52
CA ARG A 47 -10.91 -19.25 15.54
C ARG A 47 -12.15 -18.76 14.78
N LEU A 48 -12.43 -19.37 13.62
CA LEU A 48 -13.64 -19.04 12.85
C LEU A 48 -14.92 -19.40 13.62
N VAL A 49 -14.96 -20.57 14.26
CA VAL A 49 -16.11 -21.00 15.09
C VAL A 49 -16.29 -20.06 16.27
N ASP A 50 -15.22 -19.78 17.01
CA ASP A 50 -15.24 -18.88 18.16
C ASP A 50 -15.70 -17.47 17.75
N PHE A 51 -15.25 -16.97 16.59
CA PHE A 51 -15.68 -15.70 16.03
C PHE A 51 -17.18 -15.70 15.70
N LYS A 52 -17.67 -16.72 14.99
CA LYS A 52 -19.10 -16.85 14.65
C LYS A 52 -19.98 -16.94 15.89
N GLN A 53 -19.54 -17.65 16.93
CA GLN A 53 -20.27 -17.73 18.20
C GLN A 53 -20.36 -16.37 18.90
N ARG A 54 -19.26 -15.61 18.93
CA ARG A 54 -19.26 -14.24 19.48
C ARG A 54 -20.18 -13.31 18.71
N VAL A 55 -20.08 -13.31 17.38
CA VAL A 55 -20.95 -12.52 16.50
C VAL A 55 -22.41 -12.88 16.72
N LYS A 56 -22.74 -14.18 16.76
CA LYS A 56 -24.11 -14.63 17.06
C LYS A 56 -24.59 -14.08 18.40
N GLY A 57 -23.79 -14.17 19.46
CA GLY A 57 -24.15 -13.62 20.77
C GLY A 57 -24.44 -12.11 20.74
N VAL A 58 -23.59 -11.34 20.06
CA VAL A 58 -23.78 -9.88 19.89
C VAL A 58 -25.07 -9.57 19.11
N LEU A 59 -25.25 -10.21 17.94
CA LEU A 59 -26.39 -9.94 17.06
C LEU A 59 -27.72 -10.39 17.67
N THR A 60 -27.75 -11.51 18.38
CA THR A 60 -28.94 -11.96 19.11
C THR A 60 -29.35 -11.00 20.22
N GLN A 61 -28.39 -10.34 20.90
CA GLN A 61 -28.73 -9.35 21.92
C GLN A 61 -29.23 -8.03 21.32
N LEU A 62 -28.72 -7.64 20.16
CA LEU A 62 -29.20 -6.45 19.46
C LEU A 62 -30.60 -6.66 18.89
N ASP A 63 -30.87 -7.85 18.36
CA ASP A 63 -32.14 -8.22 17.71
C ASP A 63 -32.53 -7.22 16.61
N LEU A 64 -31.55 -6.92 15.76
CA LEU A 64 -31.64 -5.97 14.65
C LEU A 64 -31.15 -6.62 13.35
N PRO A 65 -31.64 -6.19 12.18
CA PRO A 65 -31.17 -6.66 10.88
C PRO A 65 -29.78 -6.06 10.57
N ILE A 66 -28.73 -6.63 11.15
CA ILE A 66 -27.34 -6.18 10.95
C ILE A 66 -26.58 -7.14 10.03
N VAL A 67 -25.92 -6.59 9.02
CA VAL A 67 -25.01 -7.33 8.15
C VAL A 67 -23.57 -7.19 8.66
N LEU A 68 -22.81 -8.29 8.72
CA LEU A 68 -21.40 -8.27 9.11
C LEU A 68 -20.50 -8.77 7.98
N TYR A 69 -19.48 -7.97 7.65
CA TYR A 69 -18.38 -8.33 6.78
C TYR A 69 -17.08 -8.45 7.59
N ALA A 70 -16.34 -9.53 7.37
CA ALA A 70 -15.07 -9.81 8.05
C ALA A 70 -13.96 -10.07 7.03
N ALA A 71 -13.04 -9.13 6.87
CA ALA A 71 -11.90 -9.24 5.98
C ALA A 71 -10.78 -10.10 6.60
N THR A 72 -10.60 -11.33 6.11
CA THR A 72 -9.63 -12.32 6.62
C THR A 72 -8.24 -12.20 5.99
N ASP A 73 -8.16 -11.69 4.76
CA ASP A 73 -6.91 -11.50 4.03
C ASP A 73 -6.55 -10.01 3.88
N LYS A 74 -5.39 -9.71 3.28
CA LYS A 74 -4.94 -8.34 3.00
C LYS A 74 -5.23 -7.94 1.56
N ASP A 75 -6.47 -8.10 1.13
CA ASP A 75 -6.97 -7.80 -0.21
C ASP A 75 -7.82 -6.52 -0.23
N LYS A 76 -8.62 -6.32 -1.28
CA LYS A 76 -9.50 -5.16 -1.42
C LYS A 76 -10.55 -5.02 -0.30
N PHE A 77 -10.85 -6.07 0.46
CA PHE A 77 -11.84 -6.03 1.54
C PHE A 77 -11.23 -5.50 2.84
N ARG A 78 -9.91 -5.56 3.01
CA ARG A 78 -9.27 -5.10 4.23
C ARG A 78 -9.25 -3.57 4.33
N LYS A 79 -9.85 -3.03 5.40
CA LYS A 79 -9.78 -1.58 5.71
C LYS A 79 -8.32 -1.12 5.76
N PRO A 80 -7.96 0.03 5.15
CA PRO A 80 -8.85 1.12 4.75
C PRO A 80 -9.52 1.00 3.37
N ARG A 81 -9.37 -0.11 2.66
CA ARG A 81 -9.95 -0.29 1.32
C ARG A 81 -11.47 -0.48 1.38
N SER A 82 -12.17 -0.03 0.35
CA SER A 82 -13.65 0.03 0.31
C SER A 82 -14.34 -1.31 0.03
N GLY A 83 -13.63 -2.41 -0.21
CA GLY A 83 -14.25 -3.62 -0.76
C GLY A 83 -15.40 -4.20 0.08
N MET A 84 -15.36 -4.07 1.42
CA MET A 84 -16.48 -4.50 2.27
C MET A 84 -17.70 -3.59 2.14
N TRP A 85 -17.49 -2.29 1.96
CA TRP A 85 -18.54 -1.32 1.68
C TRP A 85 -19.17 -1.58 0.30
N ASP A 86 -18.33 -1.81 -0.72
CA ASP A 86 -18.80 -2.12 -2.07
C ASP A 86 -19.70 -3.38 -2.06
N LYS A 87 -19.31 -4.40 -1.28
CA LYS A 87 -20.10 -5.62 -1.09
C LYS A 87 -21.38 -5.42 -0.28
N LEU A 88 -21.39 -4.46 0.64
CA LEU A 88 -22.59 -4.09 1.36
C LEU A 88 -23.62 -3.49 0.40
N LEU A 89 -23.22 -2.50 -0.41
CA LEU A 89 -24.10 -1.87 -1.37
C LEU A 89 -24.64 -2.88 -2.39
N GLU A 90 -23.77 -3.74 -2.95
CA GLU A 90 -24.15 -4.80 -3.88
C GLU A 90 -25.20 -5.75 -3.27
N ALA A 91 -25.03 -6.17 -2.02
CA ALA A 91 -25.95 -7.08 -1.35
C ALA A 91 -27.33 -6.45 -1.06
N GLN A 92 -27.39 -5.11 -1.02
CA GLN A 92 -28.62 -4.35 -0.83
C GLN A 92 -29.22 -3.85 -2.16
N GLY A 93 -28.57 -4.13 -3.30
CA GLY A 93 -28.98 -3.62 -4.61
C GLY A 93 -28.84 -2.10 -4.73
N LEU A 94 -27.92 -1.49 -3.96
CA LEU A 94 -27.70 -0.05 -3.90
C LEU A 94 -26.50 0.36 -4.76
N THR A 95 -26.59 1.55 -5.32
CA THR A 95 -25.50 2.27 -5.98
C THR A 95 -25.11 3.49 -5.16
N GLN A 96 -23.81 3.75 -5.03
CA GLN A 96 -23.34 4.85 -4.18
C GLN A 96 -23.81 6.22 -4.67
N GLU A 97 -23.87 6.44 -5.98
CA GLU A 97 -24.22 7.74 -6.57
C GLU A 97 -25.74 8.00 -6.61
N GLY A 98 -26.58 6.95 -6.58
CA GLY A 98 -28.02 7.08 -6.73
C GLY A 98 -28.81 6.86 -5.43
N ASP A 99 -28.38 5.92 -4.59
CA ASP A 99 -29.22 5.40 -3.50
C ASP A 99 -28.71 5.75 -2.10
N VAL A 100 -27.50 6.32 -1.99
CA VAL A 100 -26.83 6.54 -0.71
C VAL A 100 -26.52 8.02 -0.50
N ASP A 101 -27.14 8.62 0.51
CA ASP A 101 -26.72 9.93 1.00
C ASP A 101 -25.42 9.80 1.82
N LEU A 102 -24.28 10.02 1.16
CA LEU A 102 -22.96 9.93 1.78
C LEU A 102 -22.77 10.92 2.94
N GLN A 103 -23.46 12.07 2.92
CA GLN A 103 -23.34 13.07 3.98
C GLN A 103 -24.12 12.66 5.23
N ALA A 104 -25.22 11.93 5.06
CA ALA A 104 -25.96 11.32 6.17
C ALA A 104 -25.29 10.04 6.70
N CYS A 105 -24.42 9.40 5.91
CA CYS A 105 -23.67 8.22 6.33
C CYS A 105 -22.50 8.55 7.27
N TYR A 106 -22.23 7.63 8.18
CA TYR A 106 -21.06 7.69 9.05
C TYR A 106 -20.50 6.29 9.36
N PHE A 107 -19.18 6.23 9.56
CA PHE A 107 -18.48 5.06 10.04
C PHE A 107 -17.97 5.31 11.46
N VAL A 108 -18.32 4.43 12.39
CA VAL A 108 -17.89 4.50 13.79
C VAL A 108 -16.84 3.43 14.06
N GLY A 109 -15.62 3.84 14.45
CA GLY A 109 -14.52 2.89 14.65
C GLY A 109 -13.41 3.40 15.56
N ASP A 110 -12.74 2.49 16.26
CA ASP A 110 -11.68 2.80 17.23
C ASP A 110 -10.31 3.04 16.57
N ALA A 111 -10.10 2.54 15.34
CA ALA A 111 -8.87 2.78 14.59
C ALA A 111 -8.89 4.17 13.91
N GLY A 112 -9.01 5.21 14.74
CA GLY A 112 -9.14 6.60 14.33
C GLY A 112 -7.82 7.37 14.26
N GLY A 113 -6.67 6.72 14.52
CA GLY A 113 -5.35 7.35 14.49
C GLY A 113 -5.14 8.42 15.57
N ARG A 114 -5.91 8.38 16.67
CA ARG A 114 -5.77 9.35 17.77
C ARG A 114 -4.39 9.30 18.37
N THR A 115 -3.81 10.46 18.68
CA THR A 115 -2.50 10.54 19.32
C THR A 115 -2.59 10.26 20.81
N ALA A 116 -1.46 9.89 21.42
CA ALA A 116 -1.37 9.77 22.86
C ALA A 116 -1.61 11.15 23.50
N SER A 117 -2.31 11.16 24.63
CA SER A 117 -2.60 12.38 25.38
C SER A 117 -2.19 12.23 26.84
N THR A 118 -2.26 13.32 27.60
CA THR A 118 -2.01 13.34 29.03
C THR A 118 -2.95 12.36 29.77
N GLY A 119 -2.54 11.90 30.95
CA GLY A 119 -3.32 10.94 31.74
C GLY A 119 -3.16 9.47 31.33
N GLY A 120 -2.13 9.13 30.55
CA GLY A 120 -1.81 7.74 30.21
C GLY A 120 -2.66 7.16 29.08
N ILE A 121 -3.40 7.99 28.35
CA ILE A 121 -4.21 7.58 27.20
C ILE A 121 -3.28 7.30 26.02
N LYS A 122 -3.31 6.05 25.56
CA LYS A 122 -2.46 5.57 24.46
C LYS A 122 -2.97 6.10 23.11
N ALA A 123 -2.04 6.17 22.15
CA ALA A 123 -2.38 6.37 20.75
C ALA A 123 -3.14 5.15 20.20
N ASP A 124 -4.01 5.37 19.21
CA ASP A 124 -4.65 4.29 18.48
C ASP A 124 -3.60 3.47 17.70
N PHE A 125 -3.86 2.18 17.51
CA PHE A 125 -2.93 1.28 16.83
C PHE A 125 -2.84 1.52 15.31
N SER A 126 -3.89 2.10 14.71
CA SER A 126 -3.94 2.47 13.29
C SER A 126 -4.98 3.57 13.03
N CYS A 127 -5.01 4.05 11.78
CA CYS A 127 -5.99 5.01 11.25
C CYS A 127 -6.97 4.35 10.26
N SER A 128 -7.04 3.01 10.24
CA SER A 128 -7.70 2.27 9.15
C SER A 128 -9.21 2.49 9.06
N ASP A 129 -9.87 2.85 10.16
CA ASP A 129 -11.31 3.12 10.16
C ASP A 129 -11.62 4.52 9.62
N ARG A 130 -10.84 5.52 10.06
CA ARG A 130 -10.91 6.88 9.52
C ARG A 130 -10.56 6.93 8.04
N ASP A 131 -9.54 6.17 7.64
CA ASP A 131 -9.07 6.13 6.26
C ASP A 131 -10.05 5.36 5.36
N LEU A 132 -10.78 4.35 5.88
CA LEU A 132 -11.92 3.74 5.19
C LEU A 132 -13.02 4.78 4.91
N ALA A 133 -13.47 5.50 5.95
CA ALA A 133 -14.49 6.54 5.78
C ALA A 133 -14.04 7.61 4.77
N SER A 134 -12.77 7.99 4.80
CA SER A 134 -12.18 8.94 3.85
C SER A 134 -12.21 8.40 2.41
N ASN A 135 -11.95 7.11 2.21
CA ASN A 135 -12.02 6.46 0.90
C ASN A 135 -13.43 6.38 0.32
N ILE A 136 -14.41 6.14 1.19
CA ILE A 136 -15.83 6.07 0.82
C ILE A 136 -16.42 7.49 0.63
N ARG A 137 -15.86 8.48 1.35
CA ARG A 137 -16.34 9.88 1.47
C ARG A 137 -17.57 10.02 2.35
N ILE A 138 -17.58 9.32 3.49
CA ILE A 138 -18.59 9.43 4.55
C ILE A 138 -17.98 10.01 5.83
N ASN A 139 -18.83 10.43 6.76
CA ASN A 139 -18.36 10.94 8.04
C ASN A 139 -17.66 9.84 8.85
N PHE A 140 -16.69 10.22 9.67
CA PHE A 140 -16.03 9.32 10.61
C PHE A 140 -16.17 9.84 12.02
N MET A 141 -16.49 8.96 12.95
CA MET A 141 -16.54 9.25 14.38
C MET A 141 -15.87 8.13 15.17
N THR A 142 -15.28 8.46 16.32
CA THR A 142 -14.84 7.44 17.28
C THR A 142 -16.01 6.96 18.15
N PRO A 143 -15.92 5.78 18.81
CA PRO A 143 -16.98 5.31 19.69
C PRO A 143 -17.33 6.32 20.80
N GLU A 144 -16.32 7.00 21.35
CA GLU A 144 -16.47 8.06 22.33
C GLU A 144 -17.28 9.24 21.78
N GLU A 145 -16.88 9.76 20.61
CA GLU A 145 -17.60 10.85 19.93
C GLU A 145 -19.05 10.47 19.60
N PHE A 146 -19.29 9.23 19.16
CA PHE A 146 -20.61 8.82 18.66
C PHE A 146 -21.60 8.39 19.75
N PHE A 147 -21.12 7.65 20.75
CA PHE A 147 -21.99 7.08 21.78
C PHE A 147 -22.03 7.92 23.06
N LEU A 148 -21.00 8.71 23.35
CA LEU A 148 -20.89 9.49 24.59
C LEU A 148 -20.97 11.01 24.36
N ASP A 149 -21.01 11.46 23.09
CA ASP A 149 -20.95 12.86 22.71
C ASP A 149 -19.67 13.57 23.22
N ASP A 150 -18.57 12.81 23.34
CA ASP A 150 -17.26 13.35 23.73
C ASP A 150 -16.67 14.21 22.61
N GLU A 151 -15.86 15.20 23.00
CA GLU A 151 -15.13 16.05 22.04
C GLU A 151 -14.09 15.25 21.23
N PRO A 152 -13.93 15.56 19.92
CA PRO A 152 -12.95 14.89 19.08
C PRO A 152 -11.52 15.02 19.59
N ARG A 153 -10.82 13.88 19.65
CA ARG A 153 -9.40 13.86 20.04
C ARG A 153 -8.49 14.16 18.85
N PRO A 154 -7.32 14.80 19.07
CA PRO A 154 -6.31 14.97 18.03
C PRO A 154 -5.89 13.62 17.42
N PHE A 155 -5.71 13.59 16.11
CA PHE A 155 -5.28 12.41 15.37
C PHE A 155 -4.15 12.75 14.40
N ALA A 156 -3.38 11.73 14.01
CA ALA A 156 -2.34 11.86 13.00
C ALA A 156 -2.36 10.65 12.07
N ARG A 157 -2.30 10.91 10.77
CA ARG A 157 -2.09 9.86 9.76
C ARG A 157 -0.61 9.56 9.62
N ALA A 158 -0.27 8.26 9.61
CA ALA A 158 1.10 7.82 9.33
C ALA A 158 1.50 8.07 7.87
N PHE A 159 0.53 8.11 6.96
CA PHE A 159 0.71 8.40 5.55
C PHE A 159 -0.55 9.07 4.99
N ASP A 160 -0.39 10.06 4.12
CA ASP A 160 -1.49 10.76 3.46
C ASP A 160 -1.19 10.86 1.96
N PRO A 161 -1.87 10.07 1.12
CA PRO A 161 -1.62 10.05 -0.32
C PRO A 161 -1.81 11.43 -0.96
N SER A 162 -2.78 12.23 -0.49
CA SER A 162 -3.11 13.53 -1.09
C SER A 162 -1.92 14.51 -1.09
N LYS A 163 -1.02 14.37 -0.11
CA LYS A 163 0.19 15.20 0.03
C LYS A 163 1.23 14.95 -1.06
N HIS A 164 1.09 13.88 -1.83
CA HIS A 164 2.05 13.49 -2.88
C HIS A 164 1.55 13.77 -4.30
N VAL A 165 0.32 14.26 -4.45
CA VAL A 165 -0.31 14.56 -5.74
C VAL A 165 -0.90 15.98 -5.79
N SER A 166 -0.59 16.81 -4.79
CA SER A 166 -1.14 18.17 -4.69
C SER A 166 -0.65 19.07 -5.84
N PRO A 167 -1.48 20.02 -6.32
CA PRO A 167 -1.14 20.94 -7.41
C PRO A 167 0.19 21.72 -7.23
N LEU A 168 0.54 22.03 -5.98
CA LEU A 168 1.79 22.73 -5.60
C LEU A 168 3.07 21.90 -5.82
N LEU A 169 2.95 20.57 -5.86
CA LEU A 169 4.05 19.67 -6.20
C LEU A 169 4.15 19.52 -7.72
N THR A 170 3.03 19.45 -8.42
CA THR A 170 3.00 19.42 -9.90
C THR A 170 3.43 20.75 -10.54
N SER A 171 3.34 21.89 -9.83
CA SER A 171 3.87 23.17 -10.34
C SER A 171 5.37 23.34 -10.13
N LYS A 172 6.02 22.47 -9.36
CA LYS A 172 7.49 22.43 -9.25
C LYS A 172 8.14 21.59 -10.35
N THR A 173 7.34 20.89 -11.17
CA THR A 173 7.80 19.93 -12.19
C THR A 173 7.71 20.45 -13.63
N ASP A 174 7.55 21.76 -13.83
CA ASP A 174 8.01 22.42 -15.09
C ASP A 174 9.55 22.40 -15.22
N ALA A 175 10.27 21.94 -14.19
CA ALA A 175 11.63 21.44 -14.35
C ALA A 175 11.56 20.15 -15.17
N SER A 176 12.08 20.21 -16.40
CA SER A 176 12.08 19.15 -17.41
C SER A 176 12.20 17.75 -16.78
N PRO A 177 11.44 16.74 -17.28
CA PRO A 177 11.52 15.37 -16.77
C PRO A 177 12.99 15.00 -16.66
N ILE A 178 13.42 14.35 -15.56
CA ILE A 178 14.81 13.93 -15.37
C ILE A 178 15.23 13.22 -16.66
N ALA A 179 15.94 13.95 -17.52
CA ALA A 179 16.30 13.49 -18.85
C ALA A 179 17.51 12.62 -18.58
N PHE A 180 17.25 11.37 -18.20
CA PHE A 180 18.30 10.39 -18.15
C PHE A 180 18.79 10.23 -19.59
N THR A 181 19.91 10.86 -19.90
CA THR A 181 20.56 10.73 -21.19
C THR A 181 21.54 9.57 -21.11
N ARG A 182 21.60 8.81 -22.20
CA ARG A 182 22.64 7.82 -22.42
C ARG A 182 23.97 8.58 -22.53
N LYS A 183 24.93 8.24 -21.68
CA LYS A 183 26.23 8.93 -21.61
C LYS A 183 27.35 8.10 -22.24
N ASN A 184 27.22 6.78 -22.20
CA ASN A 184 28.21 5.87 -22.75
C ASN A 184 27.51 4.74 -23.52
N ASP A 185 28.25 4.09 -24.42
CA ASP A 185 27.77 2.96 -25.20
C ASP A 185 28.89 1.91 -25.34
N PRO A 186 28.79 0.74 -24.68
CA PRO A 186 27.76 0.33 -23.73
C PRO A 186 27.93 0.96 -22.32
N GLU A 187 26.88 0.93 -21.49
CA GLU A 187 26.94 1.21 -20.05
C GLU A 187 26.06 0.27 -19.22
N LEU A 188 26.42 0.12 -17.94
CA LEU A 188 25.62 -0.57 -16.94
C LEU A 188 24.93 0.45 -16.03
N VAL A 189 23.61 0.41 -15.93
CA VAL A 189 22.82 1.24 -15.03
C VAL A 189 22.19 0.36 -13.97
N ILE A 190 22.38 0.66 -12.69
CA ILE A 190 21.71 -0.06 -11.61
C ILE A 190 20.73 0.84 -10.88
N PHE A 191 19.60 0.26 -10.46
CA PHE A 191 18.65 0.97 -9.60
C PHE A 191 18.96 0.70 -8.13
N CYS A 192 18.84 1.73 -7.29
CA CYS A 192 18.91 1.61 -5.84
C CYS A 192 17.63 2.20 -5.24
N GLY A 193 16.86 1.41 -4.52
CA GLY A 193 15.64 1.90 -3.87
C GLY A 193 14.66 0.80 -3.44
N SER A 194 13.78 1.15 -2.51
CA SER A 194 12.82 0.22 -1.91
C SER A 194 11.94 -0.48 -2.96
N PRO A 195 11.49 -1.73 -2.75
CA PRO A 195 10.34 -2.28 -3.48
C PRO A 195 9.19 -1.28 -3.48
N GLY A 196 8.40 -1.19 -4.56
CA GLY A 196 7.31 -0.21 -4.68
C GLY A 196 7.73 1.24 -4.97
N ALA A 197 9.04 1.55 -5.10
CA ALA A 197 9.51 2.91 -5.38
C ALA A 197 9.29 3.43 -6.82
N GLY A 198 8.67 2.64 -7.71
CA GLY A 198 8.41 3.06 -9.10
C GLY A 198 9.49 2.67 -10.13
N LYS A 199 10.59 2.03 -9.69
CA LYS A 199 11.73 1.60 -10.51
C LYS A 199 11.38 1.00 -11.87
N SER A 200 10.53 -0.02 -11.88
CA SER A 200 10.14 -0.72 -13.11
C SER A 200 9.36 0.17 -14.08
N THR A 201 8.54 1.09 -13.57
CA THR A 201 7.85 2.09 -14.39
C THR A 201 8.83 3.09 -14.97
N TRP A 202 9.76 3.56 -14.14
CA TRP A 202 10.82 4.48 -14.55
C TRP A 202 11.70 3.86 -15.65
N PHE A 203 12.05 2.56 -15.55
CA PHE A 203 12.73 1.85 -16.65
C PHE A 203 11.95 1.93 -17.97
N GLN A 204 10.64 1.63 -17.95
CA GLN A 204 9.82 1.62 -19.17
C GLN A 204 9.72 3.01 -19.80
N GLN A 205 9.71 4.07 -18.98
CA GLN A 205 9.57 5.46 -19.43
C GLN A 205 10.90 6.06 -19.92
N HIS A 206 12.02 5.74 -19.26
CA HIS A 206 13.28 6.46 -19.47
C HIS A 206 14.39 5.63 -20.12
N LEU A 207 14.51 4.33 -19.80
CA LEU A 207 15.64 3.51 -20.31
C LEU A 207 15.26 2.64 -21.49
N LYS A 208 14.05 2.05 -21.49
CA LYS A 208 13.59 1.22 -22.60
C LYS A 208 13.54 1.98 -23.94
N PRO A 209 13.06 3.24 -24.01
CA PRO A 209 13.08 4.00 -25.26
C PRO A 209 14.51 4.32 -25.75
N LEU A 210 15.50 4.28 -24.85
CA LEU A 210 16.92 4.47 -25.17
C LEU A 210 17.63 3.16 -25.55
N GLY A 211 16.91 2.04 -25.68
CA GLY A 211 17.46 0.76 -26.13
C GLY A 211 18.14 -0.07 -25.05
N TYR A 212 17.91 0.20 -23.77
CA TYR A 212 18.48 -0.60 -22.68
C TYR A 212 17.79 -1.96 -22.56
N GLU A 213 18.59 -3.00 -22.37
CA GLU A 213 18.10 -4.32 -21.97
C GLU A 213 17.83 -4.36 -20.45
N ARG A 214 16.73 -5.00 -20.05
CA ARG A 214 16.33 -5.08 -18.63
C ARG A 214 16.77 -6.39 -18.01
N VAL A 215 17.50 -6.29 -16.90
CA VAL A 215 17.80 -7.41 -16.01
C VAL A 215 17.03 -7.23 -14.71
N ASN A 216 16.17 -8.20 -14.38
CA ASN A 216 15.33 -8.16 -13.18
C ASN A 216 15.32 -9.53 -12.49
N GLN A 217 15.62 -9.54 -11.19
CA GLN A 217 15.70 -10.77 -10.40
C GLN A 217 14.36 -11.44 -10.15
N ASP A 218 13.25 -10.71 -10.14
CA ASP A 218 11.92 -11.32 -10.00
C ASP A 218 11.59 -12.23 -11.19
N LEU A 219 12.09 -11.89 -12.38
CA LEU A 219 11.95 -12.70 -13.60
C LEU A 219 12.98 -13.84 -13.65
N LEU A 220 14.25 -13.53 -13.34
CA LEU A 220 15.37 -14.48 -13.47
C LEU A 220 15.57 -15.39 -12.24
N LYS A 221 14.86 -15.12 -11.14
CA LYS A 221 14.78 -15.85 -9.86
C LYS A 221 16.04 -15.81 -9.00
N SER A 222 17.24 -15.61 -9.54
CA SER A 222 18.49 -15.52 -8.76
C SER A 222 19.44 -14.44 -9.27
N ARG A 223 20.22 -13.85 -8.35
CA ARG A 223 21.24 -12.84 -8.67
C ARG A 223 22.28 -13.37 -9.65
N ASP A 224 22.74 -14.61 -9.48
CA ASP A 224 23.79 -15.18 -10.33
C ASP A 224 23.33 -15.32 -11.79
N ARG A 225 22.04 -15.65 -12.00
CA ARG A 225 21.43 -15.60 -13.34
C ARG A 225 21.34 -14.17 -13.87
N CYS A 226 20.98 -13.20 -13.03
CA CYS A 226 20.98 -11.79 -13.42
C CYS A 226 22.38 -11.32 -13.86
N LEU A 227 23.44 -11.68 -13.12
CA LEU A 227 24.82 -11.35 -13.47
C LEU A 227 25.23 -12.00 -14.79
N LYS A 228 24.87 -13.26 -15.00
CA LYS A 228 25.14 -13.98 -16.26
C LYS A 228 24.46 -13.28 -17.45
N VAL A 229 23.16 -13.01 -17.36
CA VAL A 229 22.42 -12.35 -18.45
C VAL A 229 22.92 -10.92 -18.68
N ALA A 230 23.24 -10.17 -17.62
CA ALA A 230 23.82 -8.84 -17.76
C ALA A 230 25.16 -8.89 -18.50
N ARG A 231 26.04 -9.85 -18.15
CA ARG A 231 27.32 -10.06 -18.82
C ARG A 231 27.13 -10.35 -20.31
N GLU A 232 26.25 -11.30 -20.65
CA GLU A 232 25.96 -11.66 -22.05
C GLU A 232 25.53 -10.44 -22.88
N PHE A 233 24.60 -9.63 -22.37
CA PHE A 233 24.19 -8.40 -23.06
C PHE A 233 25.31 -7.36 -23.20
N LEU A 234 26.13 -7.17 -22.17
CA LEU A 234 27.23 -6.21 -22.20
C LEU A 234 28.34 -6.64 -23.17
N GLU A 235 28.66 -7.94 -23.20
CA GLU A 235 29.62 -8.52 -24.15
C GLU A 235 29.11 -8.44 -25.60
N ASP A 236 27.78 -8.51 -25.80
CA ASP A 236 27.11 -8.25 -27.09
C ASP A 236 27.04 -6.74 -27.45
N GLY A 237 27.66 -5.86 -26.67
CA GLY A 237 27.70 -4.41 -26.91
C GLY A 237 26.42 -3.66 -26.57
N LYS A 238 25.50 -4.28 -25.82
CA LYS A 238 24.23 -3.64 -25.39
C LYS A 238 24.39 -2.97 -24.03
N SER A 239 23.65 -1.87 -23.81
CA SER A 239 23.54 -1.27 -22.48
C SER A 239 22.48 -1.98 -21.63
N VAL A 240 22.75 -2.13 -20.34
CA VAL A 240 21.94 -2.95 -19.43
C VAL A 240 21.44 -2.11 -18.26
N ALA A 241 20.18 -2.28 -17.91
CA ALA A 241 19.57 -1.73 -16.70
C ALA A 241 19.20 -2.85 -15.72
N VAL A 242 19.74 -2.77 -14.50
CA VAL A 242 19.46 -3.72 -13.42
C VAL A 242 18.34 -3.17 -12.53
N ASP A 243 17.12 -3.66 -12.77
CA ASP A 243 15.92 -3.32 -12.01
C ASP A 243 15.74 -4.23 -10.78
N ASN A 244 16.67 -4.07 -9.84
CA ASN A 244 16.64 -4.69 -8.52
C ASN A 244 16.62 -3.61 -7.42
N THR A 245 16.55 -4.02 -6.14
CA THR A 245 16.52 -3.07 -5.02
C THR A 245 17.90 -2.52 -4.64
N ASN A 246 18.95 -3.34 -4.75
CA ASN A 246 20.36 -2.99 -4.49
C ASN A 246 20.56 -2.11 -3.24
N ALA A 247 20.06 -2.60 -2.10
CA ALA A 247 19.92 -1.85 -0.85
C ALA A 247 21.25 -1.47 -0.19
N ASP A 248 22.21 -2.39 -0.16
CA ASP A 248 23.47 -2.26 0.58
C ASP A 248 24.69 -2.28 -0.37
N LEU A 249 25.86 -1.92 0.17
CA LEU A 249 27.12 -1.92 -0.58
C LEU A 249 27.40 -3.28 -1.20
N LYS A 250 27.24 -4.37 -0.44
CA LYS A 250 27.52 -5.73 -0.91
C LYS A 250 26.66 -6.12 -2.10
N ALA A 251 25.38 -5.72 -2.14
CA ALA A 251 24.52 -5.95 -3.28
C ALA A 251 24.97 -5.18 -4.52
N ARG A 252 25.49 -3.95 -4.33
CA ARG A 252 26.00 -3.09 -5.41
C ARG A 252 27.38 -3.53 -5.92
N GLU A 253 28.21 -4.06 -5.03
CA GLU A 253 29.56 -4.57 -5.32
C GLU A 253 29.57 -5.64 -6.42
N TYR A 254 28.56 -6.51 -6.47
CA TYR A 254 28.44 -7.50 -7.56
C TYR A 254 28.35 -6.85 -8.94
N TRP A 255 27.69 -5.70 -9.04
CA TRP A 255 27.48 -4.98 -10.31
C TRP A 255 28.68 -4.11 -10.66
N THR A 256 29.26 -3.41 -9.68
CA THR A 256 30.48 -2.62 -9.90
C THR A 256 31.65 -3.52 -10.26
N SER A 257 31.78 -4.69 -9.64
CA SER A 257 32.78 -5.70 -10.01
C SER A 257 32.60 -6.24 -11.43
N LEU A 258 31.34 -6.48 -11.85
CA LEU A 258 31.04 -6.90 -13.22
C LEU A 258 31.45 -5.82 -14.22
N ALA A 259 31.04 -4.58 -14.00
CA ALA A 259 31.36 -3.44 -14.83
C ALA A 259 32.88 -3.24 -14.96
N ASN A 260 33.60 -3.28 -13.83
CA ASN A 260 35.05 -3.20 -13.81
C ASN A 260 35.71 -4.34 -14.58
N SER A 261 35.21 -5.58 -14.47
CA SER A 261 35.77 -6.73 -15.19
C SER A 261 35.62 -6.66 -16.72
N LEU A 262 34.68 -5.83 -17.19
CA LEU A 262 34.40 -5.61 -18.61
C LEU A 262 34.89 -4.23 -19.08
N GLU A 263 35.52 -3.44 -18.19
CA GLU A 263 35.95 -2.06 -18.46
C GLU A 263 34.81 -1.14 -18.95
N ILE A 264 33.59 -1.39 -18.47
CA ILE A 264 32.38 -0.64 -18.87
C ILE A 264 31.97 0.36 -17.76
N PRO A 265 31.58 1.61 -18.11
CA PRO A 265 31.03 2.56 -17.15
C PRO A 265 29.79 2.04 -16.42
N ILE A 266 29.72 2.26 -15.10
CA ILE A 266 28.55 1.98 -14.28
C ILE A 266 27.96 3.24 -13.66
N ARG A 267 26.63 3.37 -13.69
CA ARG A 267 25.87 4.49 -13.10
C ARG A 267 24.78 3.98 -12.17
N CYS A 268 24.39 4.81 -11.21
CA CYS A 268 23.31 4.49 -10.27
C CYS A 268 22.12 5.43 -10.44
N VAL A 269 20.91 4.87 -10.51
CA VAL A 269 19.66 5.64 -10.36
C VAL A 269 19.10 5.36 -8.97
N HIS A 270 19.11 6.39 -8.13
CA HIS A 270 18.76 6.31 -6.72
C HIS A 270 17.35 6.85 -6.47
N PHE A 271 16.41 5.95 -6.17
CA PHE A 271 15.02 6.26 -5.86
C PHE A 271 14.86 6.57 -4.37
N THR A 272 14.40 7.78 -4.06
CA THR A 272 14.36 8.31 -2.69
C THR A 272 12.97 8.21 -2.04
N ALA A 273 12.02 7.56 -2.70
CA ALA A 273 10.66 7.35 -2.21
C ALA A 273 10.64 6.78 -0.76
N PRO A 274 9.94 7.43 0.19
CA PRO A 274 9.86 6.95 1.56
C PRO A 274 9.17 5.59 1.68
N ALA A 275 9.54 4.80 2.70
CA ALA A 275 9.04 3.43 2.88
C ALA A 275 7.50 3.33 2.87
N LYS A 276 6.78 4.28 3.49
CA LYS A 276 5.32 4.28 3.50
C LYS A 276 4.71 4.57 2.13
N LEU A 277 5.33 5.44 1.34
CA LEU A 277 4.93 5.69 -0.04
C LEU A 277 5.14 4.44 -0.90
N CYS A 278 6.25 3.73 -0.69
CA CYS A 278 6.52 2.47 -1.35
C CYS A 278 5.51 1.36 -1.00
N GLU A 279 5.15 1.21 0.28
CA GLU A 279 4.09 0.30 0.72
C GLU A 279 2.75 0.66 0.05
N HIS A 280 2.42 1.95 0.00
CA HIS A 280 1.21 2.45 -0.67
C HIS A 280 1.20 2.16 -2.17
N ASN A 281 2.29 2.44 -2.87
CA ASN A 281 2.42 2.16 -4.30
C ASN A 281 2.27 0.67 -4.62
N ASP A 282 2.86 -0.20 -3.80
CA ASP A 282 2.74 -1.63 -3.94
C ASP A 282 1.29 -2.10 -3.75
N ALA A 283 0.63 -1.64 -2.68
CA ALA A 283 -0.76 -1.95 -2.41
C ALA A 283 -1.71 -1.40 -3.51
N TYR A 284 -1.47 -0.18 -3.98
CA TYR A 284 -2.19 0.38 -5.11
C TYR A 284 -2.00 -0.50 -6.34
N ARG A 285 -0.78 -0.75 -6.80
CA ARG A 285 -0.54 -1.56 -8.01
C ARG A 285 -1.16 -2.95 -7.92
N ALA A 286 -0.96 -3.63 -6.79
CA ALA A 286 -1.45 -5.00 -6.62
C ALA A 286 -2.98 -5.11 -6.53
N ILE A 287 -3.68 -4.02 -6.19
CA ILE A 287 -5.12 -4.06 -5.88
C ILE A 287 -5.88 -3.01 -6.69
N GLY A 288 -5.67 -1.73 -6.39
CA GLY A 288 -6.37 -0.63 -7.06
C GLY A 288 -6.01 -0.47 -8.53
N GLY A 289 -4.74 -0.65 -8.87
CA GLY A 289 -4.19 -0.48 -10.20
C GLY A 289 -4.64 -1.54 -11.19
N LEU A 290 -5.16 -2.68 -10.73
CA LEU A 290 -5.69 -3.74 -11.59
C LEU A 290 -6.84 -3.21 -12.48
N LEU A 291 -7.71 -2.37 -11.93
CA LEU A 291 -8.84 -1.79 -12.66
C LEU A 291 -8.44 -0.66 -13.62
N HIS A 292 -7.21 -0.16 -13.51
CA HIS A 292 -6.74 1.02 -14.24
C HIS A 292 -5.50 0.76 -15.10
N GLY A 293 -5.15 -0.51 -15.35
CA GLY A 293 -3.98 -0.88 -16.17
C GLY A 293 -2.63 -0.53 -15.53
N MET A 294 -2.59 -0.22 -14.23
CA MET A 294 -1.38 0.20 -13.50
C MET A 294 -0.56 -0.97 -12.94
N ASN A 295 -0.87 -2.19 -13.37
CA ASN A 295 -0.16 -3.42 -12.98
C ASN A 295 0.10 -4.36 -14.18
N PRO A 296 0.90 -3.92 -15.17
CA PRO A 296 1.14 -4.68 -16.40
C PRO A 296 1.87 -6.02 -16.15
N GLU A 297 2.56 -6.15 -15.02
CA GLU A 297 3.33 -7.35 -14.66
C GLU A 297 2.59 -8.28 -13.69
N SER A 298 1.28 -8.07 -13.46
CA SER A 298 0.45 -8.88 -12.56
C SER A 298 1.06 -9.07 -11.16
N ARG A 299 1.67 -8.01 -10.63
CA ARG A 299 2.33 -8.01 -9.33
C ARG A 299 1.32 -8.26 -8.23
N ILE A 300 1.67 -9.17 -7.32
CA ILE A 300 0.95 -9.38 -6.06
C ILE A 300 1.52 -8.47 -4.98
N MET A 301 0.69 -8.11 -4.01
CA MET A 301 1.10 -7.23 -2.92
C MET A 301 2.20 -7.89 -2.09
N LEU A 302 3.27 -7.15 -1.84
CA LEU A 302 4.42 -7.62 -1.09
C LEU A 302 4.13 -7.64 0.42
N PRO A 303 4.75 -8.58 1.15
CA PRO A 303 4.67 -8.58 2.61
C PRO A 303 5.46 -7.39 3.17
N ARG A 304 5.05 -6.89 4.36
CA ARG A 304 5.74 -5.80 5.07
C ARG A 304 7.24 -6.07 5.30
N GLN A 305 7.61 -7.35 5.38
CA GLN A 305 8.99 -7.82 5.51
C GLN A 305 9.87 -7.40 4.32
N ALA A 306 9.32 -7.27 3.11
CA ALA A 306 10.07 -6.82 1.95
C ALA A 306 10.57 -5.37 2.11
N PHE A 307 9.72 -4.48 2.63
CA PHE A 307 10.03 -3.07 2.87
C PHE A 307 10.93 -2.88 4.09
N THR A 308 10.59 -3.54 5.20
CA THR A 308 11.39 -3.46 6.44
C THR A 308 12.76 -4.11 6.28
N GLY A 309 12.85 -5.23 5.55
CA GLY A 309 14.12 -5.89 5.25
C GLY A 309 15.01 -5.13 4.26
N PHE A 310 14.42 -4.31 3.37
CA PHE A 310 15.16 -3.33 2.59
C PHE A 310 15.68 -2.22 3.51
N ALA A 311 14.79 -1.57 4.26
CA ALA A 311 15.12 -0.43 5.12
C ALA A 311 16.20 -0.76 6.17
N GLY A 312 16.14 -1.96 6.76
CA GLY A 312 17.12 -2.39 7.76
C GLY A 312 18.54 -2.63 7.23
N ARG A 313 18.72 -2.77 5.92
CA ARG A 313 20.04 -2.93 5.27
C ARG A 313 20.45 -1.75 4.42
N TYR A 314 19.53 -0.82 4.16
CA TYR A 314 19.73 0.22 3.18
C TYR A 314 20.87 1.16 3.58
N VAL A 315 21.80 1.35 2.64
CA VAL A 315 22.87 2.35 2.72
C VAL A 315 22.82 3.18 1.44
N PRO A 316 22.74 4.52 1.52
CA PRO A 316 22.72 5.38 0.34
C PRO A 316 23.91 5.12 -0.60
N PRO A 317 23.72 5.10 -1.92
CA PRO A 317 24.82 4.91 -2.86
C PRO A 317 25.76 6.13 -2.86
N THR A 318 27.06 5.88 -3.02
CA THR A 318 28.11 6.92 -3.09
C THR A 318 29.04 6.71 -4.28
N LEU A 319 29.69 7.78 -4.76
CA LEU A 319 30.61 7.68 -5.90
C LEU A 319 31.82 6.80 -5.61
N ASP A 320 32.23 6.69 -4.34
CA ASP A 320 33.35 5.86 -3.89
C ASP A 320 33.14 4.35 -4.17
N GLU A 321 31.91 3.94 -4.47
CA GLU A 321 31.60 2.56 -4.88
C GLU A 321 32.01 2.24 -6.33
N GLY A 322 32.46 3.25 -7.09
CA GLY A 322 32.88 3.12 -8.49
C GLY A 322 31.84 3.57 -9.52
N PHE A 323 30.80 4.31 -9.10
CA PHE A 323 29.83 4.88 -10.04
C PHE A 323 30.37 6.14 -10.72
N VAL A 324 30.13 6.25 -12.03
CA VAL A 324 30.43 7.47 -12.81
C VAL A 324 29.52 8.63 -12.38
N ASP A 325 28.24 8.36 -12.17
CA ASP A 325 27.32 9.29 -11.54
C ASP A 325 26.18 8.59 -10.80
N ILE A 326 25.49 9.38 -9.96
CA ILE A 326 24.31 8.97 -9.22
C ILE A 326 23.18 9.95 -9.57
N THR A 327 22.17 9.46 -10.28
CA THR A 327 20.96 10.21 -10.61
C THR A 327 19.92 9.99 -9.52
N LYS A 328 19.59 11.02 -8.73
CA LYS A 328 18.53 10.94 -7.73
C LYS A 328 17.16 11.11 -8.39
N VAL A 329 16.22 10.22 -8.05
CA VAL A 329 14.84 10.22 -8.53
C VAL A 329 13.89 10.31 -7.35
N GLU A 330 13.21 11.44 -7.24
CA GLU A 330 12.13 11.63 -6.28
C GLU A 330 10.83 11.00 -6.79
N PHE A 331 9.89 10.74 -5.88
CA PHE A 331 8.60 10.21 -6.29
C PHE A 331 7.76 11.30 -6.95
N GLU A 332 7.29 11.01 -8.15
CA GLU A 332 6.27 11.77 -8.85
C GLU A 332 5.20 10.80 -9.39
N PHE A 333 3.94 11.19 -9.23
CA PHE A 333 2.84 10.43 -9.82
C PHE A 333 2.73 10.73 -11.32
N SER A 334 2.72 9.69 -12.14
CA SER A 334 2.48 9.77 -13.58
C SER A 334 1.31 8.86 -13.94
N GLY A 335 0.27 9.43 -14.56
CA GLY A 335 -0.94 8.72 -14.98
C GLY A 335 -2.07 9.68 -15.36
N THR A 336 -3.22 9.14 -15.75
CA THR A 336 -4.44 9.93 -16.00
C THR A 336 -5.03 10.47 -14.69
N GLU A 337 -5.95 11.43 -14.76
CA GLU A 337 -6.63 11.97 -13.57
C GLU A 337 -7.48 10.89 -12.85
N GLU A 338 -8.03 9.92 -13.58
CA GLU A 338 -8.73 8.77 -12.99
C GLU A 338 -7.75 7.88 -12.20
N GLN A 339 -6.58 7.59 -12.78
CA GLN A 339 -5.51 6.82 -12.10
C GLN A 339 -4.99 7.57 -10.88
N LYS A 340 -4.85 8.90 -10.97
CA LYS A 340 -4.43 9.77 -9.87
C LYS A 340 -5.46 9.76 -8.75
N THR A 341 -6.74 9.88 -9.09
CA THR A 341 -7.85 9.80 -8.14
C THR A 341 -7.86 8.44 -7.43
N ALA A 342 -7.66 7.34 -8.16
CA ALA A 342 -7.57 6.01 -7.58
C ALA A 342 -6.33 5.82 -6.69
N TRP A 343 -5.18 6.35 -7.10
CA TRP A 343 -3.95 6.33 -6.31
C TRP A 343 -4.05 7.17 -5.03
N SER A 344 -4.85 8.24 -5.06
CA SER A 344 -5.06 9.15 -3.92
C SER A 344 -5.90 8.56 -2.79
N LYS A 345 -6.54 7.41 -3.00
CA LYS A 345 -7.22 6.64 -1.95
C LYS A 345 -6.20 6.02 -1.00
N PHE A 346 -6.56 5.80 0.26
CA PHE A 346 -5.74 5.10 1.24
C PHE A 346 -5.67 3.60 0.93
N TRP A 347 -4.47 3.08 0.61
CA TRP A 347 -4.26 1.65 0.30
C TRP A 347 -3.57 0.84 1.40
N VAL A 348 -2.98 1.51 2.40
CA VAL A 348 -2.16 0.93 3.48
C VAL A 348 -2.50 1.43 4.87
#